data_AF-A0A0R2SIP9-F1
#
_entry.id   AF-A0A0R2SIP9-F1
#
_cell.length_a   1.000
_cell.length_b   1.000
_cell.length_c   1.000
_cell.angle_alpha   90.00
_cell.angle_beta   90.00
_cell.angle_gamma   90.00
#
_symmetry.space_group_name_H-M   'P 1'
#
loop_
_entity.id
_entity.type
_entity.pdbx_description
1 polymer ?
#
loop_
_entity_poly.entity_id
_entity_poly.type
_entity_poly.pdbx_seq_one_letter_code
_entity_poly.pdbx_strand_id
1 'polypeptide(L)' 'SFGIAGVGGGATNAALVVLPALGFPVTIAALLISIEPLIDMARTALNVNGSITAGIITSKFLGSKDADGVLAESDV' A
#
# COMPACT_ATOMS: atom_id res chain seq x y z
N SER A 1 5.86 -3.93 1.42
CA SER A 1 6.97 -3.95 2.38
C SER A 1 7.22 -5.40 2.78
N PHE A 2 8.33 -5.99 2.34
CA PHE A 2 8.71 -7.35 2.71
C PHE A 2 9.45 -7.29 4.06
N GLY A 3 9.00 -8.03 5.08
CA GLY A 3 9.62 -8.04 6.42
C GLY A 3 8.95 -7.15 7.49
N ILE A 4 8.01 -6.28 7.13
CA ILE A 4 7.21 -5.45 8.08
C ILE A 4 5.71 -5.63 7.78
N ALA A 5 5.34 -6.77 7.20
CA ALA A 5 3.94 -7.09 6.92
C ALA A 5 3.25 -7.50 8.23
N GLY A 6 2.16 -6.81 8.60
CA GLY A 6 1.31 -7.18 9.75
C GLY A 6 1.63 -6.51 11.10
N VAL A 7 2.69 -5.70 11.18
CA VAL A 7 2.98 -4.87 12.38
C VAL A 7 2.58 -3.41 12.10
N GLY A 8 1.86 -2.78 13.03
CA GLY A 8 1.49 -1.36 12.93
C GLY A 8 2.72 -0.45 12.95
N GLY A 9 2.64 0.72 12.30
CA GLY A 9 3.75 1.69 12.27
C GLY A 9 4.91 1.28 11.36
N GLY A 10 4.61 0.80 10.15
CA GLY A 10 5.62 0.19 9.28
C GLY A 10 6.77 1.13 8.86
N ALA A 11 6.55 2.45 8.78
CA ALA A 11 7.63 3.38 8.45
C ALA A 11 8.40 3.80 9.71
N THR A 12 7.75 3.87 10.87
CA THR A 12 8.43 3.98 12.18
C THR A 12 9.42 2.85 12.41
N ASN A 13 8.99 1.59 12.28
CA ASN A 13 9.89 0.44 12.48
C ASN A 13 11.01 0.39 11.44
N ALA A 14 10.71 0.74 10.18
CA ALA A 14 11.73 0.83 9.14
C ALA A 14 12.77 1.92 9.46
N ALA A 15 12.34 3.11 9.89
CA ALA A 15 13.24 4.21 10.22
C ALA A 15 14.22 3.86 11.35
N LEU A 16 13.75 3.15 12.39
CA LEU A 16 14.58 2.76 13.53
C LEU A 16 15.68 1.76 13.18
N VAL A 17 15.46 0.89 12.18
CA VAL A 17 16.45 -0.10 11.76
C VAL A 17 17.33 0.45 10.62
N VAL A 18 16.71 1.11 9.65
CA VAL A 18 17.38 1.53 8.41
C VAL A 18 18.28 2.74 8.63
N LEU A 19 17.85 3.76 9.39
CA LEU A 19 18.67 4.96 9.58
C LEU A 19 20.02 4.64 10.26
N PRO A 20 20.06 3.87 11.38
CA PRO A 20 21.33 3.47 11.98
C PRO A 20 22.17 2.56 11.08
N ALA A 21 21.53 1.65 10.33
CA ALA A 21 22.22 0.77 9.39
C ALA A 21 22.92 1.53 8.25
N LEU A 22 22.40 2.70 7.88
CA LEU A 22 23.00 3.62 6.91
C LEU A 22 24.00 4.61 7.53
N GLY A 23 24.27 4.51 8.84
CA GLY A 23 25.17 5.41 9.56
C GLY A 23 24.54 6.76 9.93
N PHE A 24 23.23 6.93 9.75
CA PHE A 24 22.52 8.16 10.13
C PHE A 24 22.07 8.14 11.60
N PRO A 25 21.95 9.30 12.25
CA PRO A 25 21.43 9.41 13.61
C PRO A 25 19.99 8.90 13.75
N VAL A 26 19.73 8.06 14.77
CA VAL A 26 18.38 7.54 15.08
C VAL A 26 17.39 8.66 15.42
N THR A 27 17.86 9.82 15.85
CA THR A 27 17.03 10.99 16.17
C THR A 27 16.23 11.51 14.97
N ILE A 28 16.70 11.25 13.74
CA ILE A 28 15.96 11.58 12.52
C ILE A 28 14.64 10.78 12.45
N ALA A 29 14.59 9.57 13.03
CA ALA A 29 13.35 8.80 13.10
C ALA A 29 12.25 9.56 13.87
N ALA A 30 12.58 10.37 14.88
CA ALA A 30 11.60 11.15 15.63
C ALA A 30 10.89 12.20 14.74
N LEU A 31 11.63 12.80 13.80
CA LEU A 31 11.06 13.70 12.80
C LEU A 31 10.14 12.95 11.84
N LEU A 32 10.57 11.76 11.38
CA LEU A 32 9.76 10.92 10.48
C LEU A 32 8.49 10.41 11.17
N ILE A 33 8.55 10.04 12.46
CA ILE A 33 7.39 9.61 13.25
C ILE A 33 6.33 10.72 13.30
N SER A 34 6.74 11.98 13.37
CA SER A 34 5.83 13.13 13.43
C SER A 34 4.99 13.30 12.15
N ILE A 35 5.47 12.80 11.02
CA ILE A 35 4.75 12.78 9.74
C ILE A 35 4.24 11.39 9.34
N GLU A 36 4.41 10.38 10.20
CA GLU A 36 4.02 8.99 9.94
C GLU A 36 2.56 8.85 9.47
N PRO A 37 1.56 9.55 10.05
CA PRO A 37 0.18 9.43 9.56
C PRO A 37 0.03 9.83 8.09
N LEU A 38 0.77 10.84 7.63
CA LEU A 38 0.75 11.25 6.21
C LEU A 38 1.38 10.19 5.31
N ILE A 39 2.51 9.62 5.76
CA ILE A 39 3.22 8.57 5.02
C ILE A 39 2.37 7.29 4.91
N ASP A 40 1.73 6.87 6.01
CA ASP A 40 0.91 5.66 6.03
C ASP A 40 -0.36 5.81 5.16
N MET A 41 -1.00 6.98 5.20
CA MET A 41 -2.10 7.30 4.28
C MET A 41 -1.66 7.27 2.82
N ALA A 42 -0.51 7.87 2.49
CA ALA A 42 0.03 7.85 1.13
C ALA A 42 0.35 6.43 0.66
N ARG A 43 0.96 5.61 1.51
CA ARG A 43 1.24 4.19 1.24
C ARG A 43 -0.06 3.42 0.97
N THR A 44 -1.07 3.62 1.80
CA THR A 44 -2.37 2.95 1.66
C THR A 44 -3.05 3.36 0.35
N ALA A 45 -3.09 4.66 0.04
CA ALA A 45 -3.67 5.17 -1.19
C ALA A 45 -3.00 4.58 -2.44
N LEU A 46 -1.67 4.53 -2.46
CA LEU A 46 -0.93 3.96 -3.59
C LEU A 46 -1.16 2.45 -3.74
N ASN A 47 -1.17 1.71 -2.62
CA ASN A 47 -1.40 0.27 -2.64
C ASN A 47 -2.82 -0.09 -3.13
N VAL A 48 -3.83 0.67 -2.70
CA VAL A 48 -5.22 0.51 -3.18
C VAL A 48 -5.35 0.87 -4.65
N ASN A 49 -4.78 2.00 -5.08
CA ASN A 49 -4.84 2.38 -6.49
C ASN A 49 -4.11 1.38 -7.40
N GLY A 50 -2.97 0.86 -6.94
CA GLY A 50 -2.20 -0.17 -7.63
C GLY A 50 -2.99 -1.49 -7.76
N SER A 51 -3.68 -1.93 -6.71
CA SER A 51 -4.47 -3.17 -6.77
C SER A 51 -5.68 -3.05 -7.71
N ILE A 52 -6.35 -1.90 -7.73
CA ILE A 52 -7.45 -1.62 -8.68
C ILE A 52 -6.91 -1.61 -10.12
N THR A 53 -5.81 -0.90 -10.37
CA THR A 53 -5.19 -0.82 -11.70
C THR A 53 -4.75 -2.20 -12.19
N ALA A 54 -4.09 -2.98 -11.33
CA ALA A 54 -3.70 -4.36 -11.64
C ALA A 54 -4.92 -5.25 -11.91
N GLY A 55 -6.02 -5.07 -11.16
CA GLY A 55 -7.30 -5.75 -11.39
C GLY A 55 -7.87 -5.45 -12.78
N ILE A 56 -7.97 -4.17 -13.15
CA ILE A 56 -8.46 -3.74 -14.47
C ILE A 56 -7.59 -4.31 -15.59
N ILE A 57 -6.27 -4.21 -15.44
CA ILE A 57 -5.31 -4.74 -16.41
C ILE A 57 -5.51 -6.26 -16.55
N THR A 58 -5.54 -6.99 -15.44
CA THR A 58 -5.71 -8.45 -15.43
C THR A 58 -7.03 -8.86 -16.08
N SER A 59 -8.14 -8.18 -15.79
CA SER A 59 -9.44 -8.45 -16.41
C SER A 59 -9.44 -8.25 -17.93
N LYS A 60 -8.69 -7.25 -18.43
CA LYS A 60 -8.51 -7.06 -19.87
C LYS A 60 -7.68 -8.18 -20.51
N PHE A 61 -6.65 -8.67 -19.82
CA PHE A 61 -5.76 -9.72 -20.33
C PHE A 61 -6.37 -11.13 -20.27
N LEU A 62 -7.16 -11.44 -19.24
CA LEU A 62 -7.78 -12.76 -19.07
C LEU A 62 -9.11 -12.92 -19.83
N GLY A 63 -9.62 -11.83 -20.42
CA GLY A 63 -11.01 -11.75 -20.87
C GLY A 63 -11.96 -11.67 -19.68
N SER A 64 -13.03 -10.88 -19.79
CA SER A 64 -14.00 -10.68 -18.70
C SER A 64 -14.57 -12.02 -18.25
N LYS A 65 -14.07 -12.55 -17.13
CA LYS A 65 -14.87 -13.42 -16.26
C LYS A 65 -15.45 -12.49 -15.21
N ASP A 66 -16.59 -11.92 -15.60
CA ASP A 66 -17.64 -11.31 -14.79
C ASP A 66 -17.19 -10.84 -13.40
N ALA A 67 -16.84 -9.56 -13.34
CA ALA A 67 -16.99 -8.78 -12.11
C ALA A 67 -18.38 -8.12 -12.05
N ASP A 68 -19.33 -8.58 -12.86
CA ASP A 68 -20.72 -8.14 -12.88
C ASP A 68 -21.52 -8.94 -11.85
N GLY A 69 -21.26 -8.63 -10.57
CA GLY A 69 -22.19 -8.88 -9.48
C GLY A 69 -23.26 -7.79 -9.36
N VAL A 70 -23.40 -6.91 -10.37
CA VAL A 70 -24.45 -5.90 -10.48
C VAL A 70 -24.70 -5.68 -11.98
N LEU A 71 -25.96 -5.79 -12.43
CA LEU A 71 -26.46 -5.64 -13.81
C LEU A 71 -26.65 -6.92 -14.66
N ALA A 72 -27.07 -8.03 -14.04
CA ALA A 72 -27.92 -9.00 -14.74
C ALA A 72 -29.40 -8.74 -14.38
N GLU A 73 -29.90 -7.57 -14.75
CA GLU A 73 -31.34 -7.37 -14.94
C GLU A 73 -31.54 -6.62 -16.25
N SER A 74 -32.57 -7.06 -16.98
CA SER A 74 -32.97 -6.72 -18.35
C SER A 74 -32.02 -7.17 -19.45
N ASP A 75 -32.25 -8.39 -19.97
CA ASP A 75 -32.82 -8.52 -21.32
C ASP A 75 -33.32 -9.96 -21.56
N VAL A 76 -34.65 -10.04 -21.73
CA VAL A 76 -35.53 -11.20 -22.06
C VAL A 76 -35.97 -12.10 -20.90
#